data_AF-A0A9D2RAE4-F1
#
_entry.id   AF-A0A9D2RAE4-F1
#
_cell.length_a   1.000
_cell.length_b   1.000
_cell.length_c   1.000
_cell.angle_alpha   90.00
_cell.angle_beta   90.00
_cell.angle_gamma   90.00
#
_symmetry.space_group_name_H-M   'P 1'
#
loop_
_entity.id
_entity.type
_entity.pdbx_description
1 polymer ?
#
loop_
_entity_poly.entity_id
_entity_poly.type
_entity_poly.pdbx_seq_one_letter_code
_entity_poly.pdbx_strand_id
1 'polypeptide(L)'
;MLFQDKNNLLELYNAISGKHYTDPGILEINTLENAIYMTVKNDISFLIDGRLSLYEHQSTYNPNLPLRFLIYIAKLYSRMTRNANLYGTKVIRIPPPE
;
A
#
# COMPACT_ATOMS: atom_id res chain seq x y z
N MET A 1 -14.10 0.89 10.28
CA MET A 1 -12.74 1.48 10.47
C MET A 1 -12.73 2.85 9.80
N LEU A 2 -12.10 3.86 10.40
CA LEU A 2 -12.13 5.25 9.90
C LEU A 2 -11.70 5.38 8.42
N PHE A 3 -10.68 4.62 8.02
CA PHE A 3 -10.11 4.66 6.67
C PHE A 3 -10.68 3.62 5.70
N GLN A 4 -11.86 3.04 6.01
CA GLN A 4 -12.65 2.33 5.00
C GLN A 4 -13.43 3.31 4.10
N ASP A 5 -13.60 4.55 4.54
CA ASP A 5 -14.18 5.62 3.75
C ASP A 5 -13.13 6.23 2.80
N LYS A 6 -13.46 6.31 1.50
CA LYS A 6 -12.55 6.85 0.48
C LYS A 6 -12.18 8.31 0.71
N ASN A 7 -13.07 9.12 1.28
CA ASN A 7 -12.78 10.53 1.56
C ASN A 7 -11.73 10.64 2.66
N ASN A 8 -11.88 9.88 3.74
CA ASN A 8 -10.91 9.84 4.83
C ASN A 8 -9.55 9.31 4.37
N LEU A 9 -9.55 8.36 3.42
CA LEU A 9 -8.33 7.83 2.82
C LEU A 9 -7.62 8.87 1.95
N LEU A 10 -8.37 9.65 1.16
CA LEU A 10 -7.85 10.72 0.32
C LEU A 10 -7.26 11.85 1.17
N GLU A 11 -7.94 12.19 2.27
CA GLU A 11 -7.48 13.18 3.23
C GLU A 11 -6.15 12.76 3.88
N LEU A 12 -6.06 11.51 4.34
CA LEU A 12 -4.80 10.95 4.87
C LEU A 12 -3.68 11.03 3.84
N TYR A 13 -3.95 10.62 2.60
CA TYR A 13 -2.98 10.65 1.53
C TYR A 13 -2.50 12.07 1.25
N ASN A 14 -3.42 13.03 1.13
CA ASN A 14 -3.11 14.44 0.90
C ASN A 14 -2.25 15.00 2.05
N ALA A 15 -2.58 14.68 3.31
CA ALA A 15 -1.84 15.14 4.48
C ALA A 15 -0.39 14.64 4.51
N ILE A 16 -0.16 13.39 4.10
CA ILE A 16 1.20 12.78 4.13
C ILE A 16 2.02 13.20 2.90
N SER A 17 1.40 13.25 1.72
CA SER A 17 2.10 13.55 0.47
C SER A 17 2.24 15.05 0.18
N GLY A 18 1.50 15.92 0.88
CA GLY A 18 1.39 17.34 0.58
C GLY A 18 0.60 17.65 -0.70
N LYS A 19 -0.10 16.66 -1.25
CA LYS A 19 -0.96 16.82 -2.44
C LYS A 19 -2.36 17.30 -2.04
N HIS A 20 -3.14 17.73 -3.03
CA HIS A 20 -4.48 18.29 -2.86
C HIS A 20 -5.49 17.68 -3.82
N TYR A 21 -5.59 16.35 -3.84
CA TYR A 21 -6.63 15.68 -4.61
C TYR A 21 -8.01 15.87 -3.97
N THR A 22 -9.02 16.14 -4.79
CA THR A 22 -10.39 16.41 -4.32
C THR A 22 -11.40 15.35 -4.73
N ASP A 23 -11.06 14.50 -5.69
CA ASP A 23 -11.94 13.43 -6.18
C ASP A 23 -11.53 12.07 -5.58
N PRO A 24 -12.31 11.49 -4.65
CA PRO A 24 -12.04 10.16 -4.11
C PRO A 24 -12.20 9.03 -5.14
N GLY A 25 -12.82 9.30 -6.31
CA GLY A 25 -12.94 8.37 -7.42
C GLY A 25 -11.59 7.95 -8.01
N ILE A 26 -10.56 8.78 -7.89
CA ILE A 26 -9.19 8.48 -8.33
C ILE A 26 -8.51 7.41 -7.48
N LEU A 27 -9.04 7.14 -6.28
CA LEU A 27 -8.56 6.07 -5.42
C LEU A 27 -9.04 4.75 -6.00
N GLU A 28 -8.11 4.07 -6.66
CA GLU A 28 -8.26 2.67 -6.95
C GLU A 28 -7.96 1.90 -5.66
N ILE A 29 -9.03 1.64 -4.89
CA ILE A 29 -8.98 0.64 -3.82
C ILE A 29 -8.79 -0.70 -4.51
N ASN A 30 -7.54 -1.05 -4.73
CA ASN A 30 -7.19 -2.37 -5.20
C ASN A 30 -7.39 -3.32 -4.02
N THR A 31 -8.57 -3.93 -3.96
CA THR A 31 -8.66 -5.27 -3.40
C THR A 31 -7.89 -6.18 -4.35
N LEU A 32 -6.56 -6.23 -4.19
CA LEU A 32 -5.97 -7.57 -4.16
C LEU A 32 -6.89 -8.33 -3.22
N GLU A 33 -7.33 -9.54 -3.55
CA GLU A 33 -7.96 -10.45 -2.58
C GLU A 33 -7.10 -10.67 -1.31
N ASN A 34 -5.97 -9.95 -1.15
CA ASN A 34 -5.13 -9.89 0.02
C ASN A 34 -4.29 -8.57 0.15
N ALA A 35 -4.75 -7.38 -0.28
CA ALA A 35 -4.09 -6.10 0.07
C ALA A 35 -5.03 -4.99 0.57
N ILE A 36 -6.25 -5.38 0.92
CA ILE A 36 -6.55 -5.19 2.32
C ILE A 36 -6.04 -6.44 3.03
N TYR A 37 -4.86 -6.37 3.66
CA TYR A 37 -4.64 -7.20 4.85
C TYR A 37 -5.55 -6.60 5.94
N MET A 38 -6.87 -6.75 5.78
CA MET A 38 -7.84 -6.45 6.85
C MET A 38 -7.86 -7.62 7.85
N THR A 39 -6.82 -8.45 7.84
CA THR A 39 -6.67 -9.57 8.76
C THR A 39 -6.29 -9.08 10.15
N VAL A 40 -5.77 -7.86 10.27
CA VAL A 40 -5.43 -7.24 11.56
C VAL A 40 -6.03 -5.85 11.58
N LYS A 41 -6.74 -5.50 12.65
CA LYS A 41 -7.18 -4.12 12.90
C LYS A 41 -5.95 -3.19 12.72
N ASN A 42 -5.94 -2.35 11.68
CA ASN A 42 -5.25 -1.05 11.54
C ASN A 42 -4.33 -0.88 10.31
N ASP A 43 -4.25 -1.85 9.41
CA ASP A 43 -3.38 -1.79 8.22
C ASP A 43 -4.18 -1.37 6.96
N ILE A 44 -3.59 -0.48 6.15
CA ILE A 44 -4.23 0.15 4.98
C ILE A 44 -3.23 0.14 3.81
N SER A 45 -3.68 -0.28 2.63
CA SER A 45 -2.92 -0.07 1.39
C SER A 45 -3.83 0.34 0.24
N PHE A 46 -3.36 1.24 -0.62
CA PHE A 46 -4.13 1.71 -1.78
C PHE A 46 -3.22 2.25 -2.88
N LEU A 47 -3.75 2.28 -4.10
CA LEU A 47 -3.09 2.86 -5.26
C LEU A 47 -3.71 4.23 -5.57
N ILE A 48 -2.87 5.23 -5.83
CA ILE A 48 -3.29 6.54 -6.33
C ILE A 48 -2.25 7.05 -7.32
N ASP A 49 -2.67 7.47 -8.51
CA ASP A 49 -1.77 8.00 -9.54
C ASP A 49 -0.62 7.04 -9.91
N GLY A 50 -0.91 5.72 -9.94
CA GLY A 50 0.08 4.68 -10.20
C GLY A 50 1.05 4.41 -9.03
N ARG A 51 0.87 5.08 -7.89
CA ARG A 51 1.70 4.97 -6.68
C ARG A 51 1.01 4.08 -5.67
N LEU A 52 1.72 3.09 -5.14
CA LEU A 52 1.22 2.29 -4.03
C LEU A 52 1.63 2.94 -2.71
N SER A 53 0.66 3.16 -1.83
CA SER A 53 0.89 3.63 -0.47
C SER A 53 0.50 2.56 0.54
N LEU A 54 1.36 2.36 1.55
CA LEU A 54 1.19 1.43 2.66
C LEU A 54 1.20 2.21 3.97
N TYR A 55 0.12 2.11 4.73
CA TYR A 55 -0.04 2.77 6.02
C TYR A 55 -0.46 1.77 7.07
N GLU A 56 0.13 1.90 8.25
CA GLU A 56 -0.29 1.13 9.42
C GLU A 56 -0.41 2.07 10.61
N HIS A 57 -1.63 2.17 11.15
CA HIS A 57 -1.88 2.96 12.35
C HIS A 57 -1.50 2.15 13.60
N GLN A 58 -0.77 2.75 14.52
CA GLN A 58 -0.42 2.16 15.81
C GLN A 58 -1.10 2.91 16.96
N SER A 59 -1.99 2.22 17.68
CA SER A 59 -2.59 2.77 18.91
C SER A 59 -1.59 2.75 20.09
N THR A 60 -0.59 1.88 20.04
CA THR A 60 0.50 1.76 21.02
C THR A 60 1.79 1.47 20.26
N TYR A 61 2.93 1.99 20.74
CA TYR A 61 4.23 1.74 20.12
C TYR A 61 4.54 0.24 20.01
N ASN A 62 4.96 -0.19 18.82
CA ASN A 62 5.35 -1.57 18.53
C ASN A 62 6.73 -1.57 17.84
N PRO A 63 7.79 -2.08 18.50
CA PRO A 63 9.13 -2.11 17.91
C PRO A 63 9.24 -3.07 16.72
N ASN A 64 8.28 -3.97 16.51
CA ASN A 64 8.28 -4.93 15.40
C ASN A 64 7.69 -4.36 14.10
N LEU A 65 7.24 -3.10 14.11
CA LEU A 65 6.65 -2.45 12.95
C LEU A 65 7.57 -2.50 11.69
N PRO A 66 8.89 -2.22 11.79
CA PRO A 66 9.77 -2.29 10.61
C PRO A 66 9.83 -3.69 9.97
N LEU A 67 9.85 -4.75 10.80
CA LEU A 67 9.86 -6.13 10.31
C LEU A 67 8.54 -6.48 9.59
N ARG A 68 7.40 -6.02 10.12
CA ARG A 68 6.09 -6.21 9.47
C ARG A 68 6.01 -5.47 8.15
N PHE A 69 6.49 -4.22 8.09
CA PHE A 69 6.58 -3.46 6.84
C PHE A 69 7.40 -4.19 5.78
N LEU A 70 8.56 -4.75 6.14
CA LEU A 70 9.37 -5.55 5.22
C LEU A 70 8.57 -6.74 4.65
N ILE A 71 7.82 -7.45 5.50
CA ILE A 71 6.98 -8.58 5.07
C ILE A 71 5.88 -8.11 4.10
N TYR A 72 5.26 -6.95 4.33
CA TYR A 72 4.24 -6.38 3.44
C TYR A 72 4.80 -6.04 2.07
N ILE A 73 5.95 -5.36 2.03
CA ILE A 73 6.65 -5.03 0.78
C ILE A 73 7.05 -6.29 0.02
N ALA A 74 7.61 -7.29 0.70
CA ALA A 74 8.01 -8.55 0.09
C ALA A 74 6.81 -9.30 -0.53
N LYS A 75 5.68 -9.38 0.19
CA LYS A 75 4.45 -10.00 -0.31
C LYS A 75 3.90 -9.28 -1.52
N LEU A 76 3.92 -7.95 -1.52
CA LEU A 76 3.49 -7.14 -2.64
C LEU A 76 4.33 -7.43 -3.89
N TYR A 77 5.65 -7.32 -3.79
CA TYR A 77 6.53 -7.57 -4.94
C TYR A 77 6.41 -9.00 -5.44
N SER A 78 6.34 -9.98 -4.54
CA SER A 78 6.09 -11.37 -4.91
C SER A 78 4.84 -11.56 -5.77
N ARG A 79 3.78 -10.78 -5.53
CA ARG A 79 2.59 -10.77 -6.40
C ARG A 79 2.83 -10.07 -7.73
N MET A 80 3.43 -8.88 -7.71
CA MET A 80 3.70 -8.11 -8.92
C MET A 80 4.60 -8.88 -9.89
N THR A 81 5.53 -9.66 -9.35
CA THR A 81 6.49 -10.45 -10.13
C THR A 81 6.10 -11.93 -10.23
N ARG A 82 4.86 -12.32 -9.93
CA ARG A 82 4.42 -13.73 -9.85
C ARG A 82 4.72 -14.52 -11.13
N ASN A 83 4.61 -13.88 -12.29
CA ASN A 83 4.84 -14.49 -13.60
C ASN A 83 6.23 -14.15 -14.17
N ALA A 84 7.10 -13.51 -13.39
CA ALA A 84 8.40 -13.07 -13.84
C ALA A 84 9.49 -14.10 -13.49
N ASN A 85 10.47 -14.27 -14.37
CA ASN A 85 11.62 -15.13 -14.11
C ASN A 85 12.67 -14.36 -13.30
N LEU A 86 12.54 -14.37 -11.97
CA LEU A 86 13.45 -13.69 -11.04
C LEU A 86 14.87 -14.26 -11.06
N TYR A 87 15.05 -15.50 -11.51
CA TYR A 87 16.36 -16.16 -11.60
C TYR A 87 16.99 -16.05 -13.00
N GLY A 88 16.33 -15.35 -13.93
CA GLY A 88 16.84 -15.08 -15.27
C GLY A 88 17.77 -13.85 -15.31
N THR A 89 18.31 -13.57 -16.49
CA THR A 89 19.20 -12.41 -16.72
C THR A 89 18.45 -11.14 -17.16
N LYS A 90 17.17 -11.25 -17.52
CA LYS A 90 16.35 -10.13 -17.99
C LYS A 90 15.85 -9.32 -16.80
N VAL A 91 16.03 -7.99 -16.87
CA VAL A 91 15.51 -7.05 -15.86
C VAL A 91 13.99 -7.12 -15.77
N ILE A 92 13.48 -7.26 -14.54
CA ILE A 92 12.05 -7.17 -14.23
C ILE A 92 11.74 -5.73 -13.83
N ARG A 93 10.87 -5.06 -14.60
CA ARG A 93 10.46 -3.69 -14.33
C ARG A 93 9.43 -3.68 -13.20
N ILE A 94 9.72 -2.93 -12.15
CA ILE A 94 8.78 -2.58 -11.08
C ILE A 94 8.60 -1.05 -11.06
N PRO A 95 7.49 -0.54 -10.51
CA PRO A 95 7.33 0.89 -10.29
C PRO A 95 8.50 1.46 -9.46
N PRO A 96 8.94 2.70 -9.73
CA PRO A 96 9.98 3.33 -8.93
C PRO A 96 9.48 3.55 -7.48
N PRO A 97 10.38 3.45 -6.48
CA PRO A 97 10.09 3.96 -5.15
C PRO A 97 9.97 5.48 -5.20
N GLU A 98 9.03 6.04 -4.43
CA GLU A 98 8.94 7.47 -4.13
C GLU A 98 8.90 7.70 -2.62
#